data_AF-A0A5B7E482-F1
#
_entry.id   AF-A0A5B7E482-F1
#
_cell.length_a   1.000
_cell.length_b   1.000
_cell.length_c   1.000
_cell.angle_alpha   90.00
_cell.angle_beta   90.00
_cell.angle_gamma   90.00
#
_symmetry.space_group_name_H-M   'P 1'
#
loop_
_entity.id
_entity.type
_entity.pdbx_description
1 polymer ?
#
loop_
_entity_poly.entity_id
_entity_poly.type
_entity_poly.pdbx_seq_one_letter_code
_entity_poly.pdbx_strand_id
1 'polypeptide(L)'
;MDGSHDLDRAQKVTETVLAFVYKALNDHHVFLEGTLLKPNMVLAGQECPTKYTPQQAAEATVLALSRTVPAAVPGICFLSGGQSEEEATVHLDAINKTTVGRKPWSLTFSYGRALQASAIKAWKGTDVKAGQAELMKRARANGLAAQGKYAAGSCSGAAGQTGLFVKNHQY
;
A
#
# COMPACT_ATOMS: atom_id res chain seq x y z
N MET A 1 7.41 -6.60 6.90
CA MET A 1 6.14 -7.31 7.22
C MET A 1 6.43 -8.56 8.04
N ASP A 2 7.49 -9.32 7.75
CA ASP A 2 7.93 -10.42 8.61
C ASP A 2 8.29 -9.96 10.03
N GLY A 3 8.02 -10.82 11.02
CA GLY A 3 8.33 -10.61 12.43
C GLY A 3 7.15 -10.14 13.29
N SER A 4 7.43 -9.90 14.57
CA SER A 4 6.44 -9.60 15.63
C SER A 4 6.43 -8.13 16.09
N HIS A 5 7.11 -7.24 15.37
CA HIS A 5 7.20 -5.83 15.70
C HIS A 5 5.83 -5.14 15.64
N ASP A 6 5.63 -4.15 16.50
CA ASP A 6 4.42 -3.33 16.55
C ASP A 6 4.41 -2.22 15.50
N LEU A 7 3.30 -1.49 15.45
CA LEU A 7 3.08 -0.40 14.50
C LEU A 7 4.07 0.75 14.72
N ASP A 8 4.35 1.10 15.97
CA ASP A 8 5.25 2.19 16.34
C ASP A 8 6.69 1.90 15.89
N ARG A 9 7.15 0.66 16.08
CA ARG A 9 8.44 0.22 15.57
C ARG A 9 8.49 0.29 14.05
N ALA A 10 7.45 -0.16 13.36
CA ALA A 10 7.37 -0.06 11.90
C ALA A 10 7.41 1.41 11.44
N GLN A 11 6.69 2.31 12.12
CA GLN A 11 6.70 3.73 11.82
C GLN A 11 8.10 4.32 12.00
N LYS A 12 8.74 4.06 13.14
CA LYS A 12 10.07 4.58 13.44
C LYS A 12 11.12 4.15 12.42
N VAL A 13 11.10 2.88 12.02
CA VAL A 13 12.01 2.36 10.99
C VAL A 13 11.71 2.98 9.63
N THR A 14 10.44 3.11 9.26
CA THR A 14 10.03 3.76 7.99
C THR A 14 10.51 5.21 7.93
N GLU A 15 10.32 5.99 9.00
CA GLU A 15 10.82 7.37 9.09
C GLU A 15 12.35 7.43 8.94
N THR A 16 13.06 6.53 9.62
CA THR A 16 14.53 6.48 9.56
C THR A 16 15.01 6.20 8.14
N VAL A 17 14.46 5.16 7.51
CA VAL A 17 14.83 4.77 6.15
C VAL A 17 14.53 5.87 5.14
N LEU A 18 13.33 6.47 5.18
CA LEU A 18 12.96 7.52 4.24
C LEU A 18 13.82 8.78 4.40
N ALA A 19 14.21 9.14 5.63
CA ALA A 19 15.14 10.24 5.85
C ALA A 19 16.50 9.98 5.18
N PHE A 20 17.04 8.77 5.30
CA PHE A 20 18.28 8.40 4.60
C PHE A 20 18.11 8.38 3.08
N VAL A 21 16.97 7.89 2.57
CA VAL A 21 16.67 7.88 1.13
C VAL A 21 16.67 9.30 0.58
N TYR A 22 15.93 10.24 1.17
CA TYR A 22 15.86 11.59 0.64
C TYR A 22 17.15 12.39 0.84
N LYS A 23 17.93 12.10 1.89
CA LYS A 23 19.30 12.62 2.01
C LYS A 23 20.17 12.15 0.84
N ALA A 24 20.16 10.85 0.54
CA ALA A 24 20.94 10.30 -0.57
C ALA A 24 20.48 10.87 -1.93
N LEU A 25 19.17 10.98 -2.18
CA LEU A 25 18.66 11.60 -3.41
C LEU A 25 19.13 13.04 -3.57
N ASN A 26 19.17 13.81 -2.48
CA ASN A 26 19.68 15.18 -2.50
C ASN A 26 21.19 15.24 -2.78
N ASP A 27 21.99 14.38 -2.14
CA ASP A 27 23.44 14.28 -2.35
C ASP A 27 23.79 13.92 -3.80
N HIS A 28 22.92 13.14 -4.45
CA HIS A 28 23.07 12.73 -5.84
C HIS A 28 22.33 13.66 -6.82
N HIS A 29 21.89 14.84 -6.36
CA HIS A 29 21.26 15.87 -7.18
C HIS A 29 20.03 15.39 -7.99
N VAL A 30 19.26 14.47 -7.41
CA VAL A 30 18.06 13.94 -8.05
C VAL A 30 16.94 14.99 -8.08
N PHE A 31 16.39 15.23 -9.26
CA PHE A 31 15.23 16.11 -9.48
C PHE A 31 13.94 15.45 -8.98
N LEU A 32 13.51 15.78 -7.77
CA LEU A 32 12.43 15.08 -7.05
C LEU A 32 11.07 15.18 -7.75
N GLU A 33 10.80 16.29 -8.44
CA GLU A 33 9.59 16.52 -9.22
C GLU A 33 9.44 15.50 -10.38
N GLY A 34 10.56 14.89 -10.82
CA GLY A 34 10.59 13.82 -11.81
C GLY A 34 10.59 12.40 -11.22
N THR A 35 10.36 12.24 -9.91
CA THR A 35 10.42 10.94 -9.22
C THR A 35 9.05 10.47 -8.75
N LEU A 36 8.96 9.19 -8.37
CA LEU A 36 7.87 8.64 -7.58
C LEU A 36 8.46 7.82 -6.44
N LEU A 37 7.82 7.83 -5.28
CA LEU A 37 8.19 6.96 -4.17
C LEU A 37 7.27 5.73 -4.16
N LYS A 38 7.85 4.53 -4.05
CA LYS A 38 7.11 3.28 -3.82
C LYS A 38 7.47 2.70 -2.45
N PRO A 39 6.86 3.18 -1.36
CA PRO A 39 7.15 2.68 -0.02
C PRO A 39 6.19 1.55 0.35
N ASN A 40 6.51 0.84 1.43
CA ASN A 40 5.52 0.08 2.19
C ASN A 40 4.54 1.02 2.90
N MET A 41 3.31 0.54 3.14
CA MET A 41 2.47 1.11 4.18
C MET A 41 3.08 0.79 5.55
N VAL A 42 2.85 1.64 6.55
CA VAL A 42 3.27 1.37 7.93
C VAL A 42 2.25 0.41 8.53
N LEU A 43 2.68 -0.83 8.72
CA LEU A 43 1.89 -1.93 9.25
C LEU A 43 2.72 -2.67 10.30
N ALA A 44 2.06 -3.20 11.33
CA ALA A 44 2.71 -4.11 12.26
C ALA A 44 3.18 -5.39 11.54
N GLY A 45 4.11 -6.09 12.17
CA GLY A 45 4.58 -7.38 11.69
C GLY A 45 3.44 -8.41 11.66
N GLN A 46 3.51 -9.37 10.74
CA GLN A 46 2.48 -10.41 10.57
C GLN A 46 2.30 -11.25 11.84
N GLU A 47 3.37 -11.45 12.61
CA GLU A 47 3.38 -12.20 13.88
C GLU A 47 3.12 -11.28 15.08
N CYS A 48 2.77 -10.01 14.87
CA CYS A 48 2.43 -9.10 15.95
C CYS A 48 1.12 -9.54 16.62
N PRO A 49 1.11 -9.71 17.96
CA PRO A 49 -0.11 -10.10 18.69
C PRO A 49 -1.13 -8.97 18.70
N THR A 50 -0.68 -7.71 18.69
CA THR A 50 -1.55 -6.53 18.63
C THR A 50 -2.10 -6.35 17.23
N LYS A 51 -3.42 -6.23 17.10
CA LYS A 51 -4.09 -5.90 15.84
C LYS A 51 -4.42 -4.41 15.79
N TYR A 52 -4.13 -3.82 14.65
CA TYR A 52 -4.35 -2.41 14.39
C TYR A 52 -5.44 -2.25 13.33
N THR A 53 -6.26 -1.22 13.49
CA THR A 53 -7.28 -0.88 12.51
C THR A 53 -6.65 -0.26 11.26
N PRO A 54 -7.34 -0.28 10.10
CA PRO A 54 -6.86 0.41 8.90
C PRO A 54 -6.63 1.90 9.12
N GLN A 55 -7.42 2.54 9.98
CA GLN A 55 -7.27 3.95 10.34
C GLN A 55 -5.96 4.21 11.10
N GLN A 56 -5.62 3.37 12.08
CA GLN A 56 -4.34 3.50 12.81
C GLN A 56 -3.14 3.30 11.88
N ALA A 57 -3.19 2.32 10.99
CA ALA A 57 -2.17 2.11 9.96
C ALA A 57 -2.05 3.32 9.00
N ALA A 58 -3.19 3.90 8.61
CA ALA A 58 -3.24 5.07 7.75
C ALA A 58 -2.60 6.29 8.42
N GLU A 59 -2.93 6.56 9.68
CA GLU A 59 -2.35 7.65 10.46
C GLU A 59 -0.83 7.50 10.62
N ALA A 60 -0.37 6.31 11.01
CA ALA A 60 1.06 6.01 11.14
C ALA A 60 1.79 6.19 9.80
N THR A 61 1.17 5.73 8.70
CA THR A 61 1.71 5.88 7.34
C THR A 61 1.83 7.35 6.94
N VAL A 62 0.74 8.12 7.03
CA VAL A 62 0.75 9.52 6.62
C VAL A 62 1.67 10.37 7.50
N LEU A 63 1.75 10.09 8.81
CA LEU A 63 2.69 10.76 9.70
C LEU A 63 4.14 10.49 9.28
N ALA A 64 4.52 9.23 9.04
CA ALA A 64 5.86 8.88 8.61
C ALA A 64 6.26 9.61 7.31
N LEU A 65 5.34 9.66 6.34
CA LEU A 65 5.57 10.37 5.07
C LEU A 65 5.67 11.88 5.30
N SER A 66 4.74 12.46 6.06
CA SER A 66 4.70 13.90 6.38
C SER A 66 5.99 14.42 7.04
N ARG A 67 6.70 13.54 7.77
CA ARG A 67 7.93 13.84 8.48
C ARG A 67 9.20 13.70 7.63
N THR A 68 9.13 13.06 6.46
CA THR A 68 10.34 12.59 5.75
C THR A 68 10.36 12.83 4.25
N VAL A 69 9.19 12.87 3.60
CA VAL A 69 9.08 13.08 2.15
C VAL A 69 9.05 14.58 1.88
N PRO A 70 9.87 15.13 0.97
CA PRO A 70 9.75 16.52 0.54
C PRO A 70 8.49 16.75 -0.32
N ALA A 71 7.86 17.92 -0.18
CA ALA A 71 6.65 18.29 -0.94
C ALA A 71 6.83 18.28 -2.48
N ALA A 72 8.07 18.37 -2.97
CA ALA A 72 8.40 18.36 -4.40
C ALA A 72 8.12 17.01 -5.10
N VAL A 73 8.05 15.90 -4.36
CA VAL A 73 7.75 14.58 -4.94
C VAL A 73 6.30 14.59 -5.46
N PRO A 74 5.98 14.29 -6.72
CA PRO A 74 4.61 14.42 -7.22
C PRO A 74 3.64 13.34 -6.68
N GLY A 75 4.15 12.16 -6.33
CA GLY A 75 3.30 11.04 -5.94
C GLY A 75 4.01 9.91 -5.21
N ILE A 76 3.19 9.21 -4.43
CA ILE A 76 3.56 8.04 -3.63
C ILE A 76 2.67 6.89 -4.07
N CYS A 77 3.28 5.85 -4.62
CA CYS A 77 2.61 4.69 -5.21
C CYS A 77 2.88 3.45 -4.35
N PHE A 78 2.05 3.19 -3.33
CA PHE A 78 2.29 2.15 -2.34
C PHE A 78 2.42 0.75 -2.98
N LEU A 79 3.34 -0.04 -2.46
CA LEU A 79 3.35 -1.49 -2.69
C LEU A 79 2.33 -2.17 -1.77
N SER A 80 1.68 -3.23 -2.24
CA SER A 80 0.72 -3.98 -1.41
C SER A 80 1.40 -4.89 -0.38
N GLY A 81 2.65 -5.29 -0.61
CA GLY A 81 3.36 -6.23 0.25
C GLY A 81 2.64 -7.58 0.26
N GLY A 82 2.49 -8.17 1.45
CA GLY A 82 1.76 -9.44 1.67
C GLY A 82 0.27 -9.29 2.00
N GLN A 83 -0.28 -8.07 1.91
CA GLN A 83 -1.70 -7.84 2.13
C GLN A 83 -2.56 -8.60 1.12
N SER A 84 -3.74 -9.05 1.52
CA SER A 84 -4.78 -9.47 0.57
C SER A 84 -5.21 -8.32 -0.34
N GLU A 85 -5.93 -8.64 -1.42
CA GLU A 85 -6.44 -7.61 -2.34
C GLU A 85 -7.36 -6.62 -1.64
N GLU A 86 -8.22 -7.09 -0.74
CA GLU A 86 -9.16 -6.23 -0.02
C GLU A 86 -8.46 -5.39 1.05
N GLU A 87 -7.56 -5.96 1.84
CA GLU A 87 -6.81 -5.21 2.86
C GLU A 87 -6.00 -4.07 2.23
N ALA A 88 -5.32 -4.33 1.12
CA ALA A 88 -4.54 -3.31 0.42
C ALA A 88 -5.42 -2.16 -0.10
N THR A 89 -6.65 -2.47 -0.52
CA THR A 89 -7.62 -1.47 -0.97
C THR A 89 -8.15 -0.65 0.20
N VAL A 90 -8.52 -1.31 1.31
CA VAL A 90 -9.05 -0.67 2.52
C VAL A 90 -8.00 0.23 3.19
N HIS A 91 -6.74 -0.20 3.28
CA HIS A 91 -5.67 0.65 3.82
C HIS A 91 -5.40 1.87 2.96
N LEU A 92 -5.38 1.72 1.62
CA LEU A 92 -5.20 2.87 0.72
C LEU A 92 -6.33 3.89 0.84
N ASP A 93 -7.57 3.40 0.98
CA ASP A 93 -8.74 4.25 1.19
C ASP A 93 -8.65 5.01 2.51
N ALA A 94 -8.29 4.33 3.60
CA ALA A 94 -8.07 4.95 4.90
C ALA A 94 -6.94 6.01 4.87
N ILE A 95 -5.85 5.73 4.15
CA ILE A 95 -4.74 6.69 3.92
C ILE A 95 -5.22 7.96 3.21
N ASN A 96 -6.13 7.84 2.24
CA ASN A 96 -6.68 9.00 1.55
C ASN A 96 -7.76 9.74 2.36
N LYS A 97 -8.50 9.04 3.22
CA LYS A 97 -9.53 9.62 4.09
C LYS A 97 -8.97 10.27 5.36
N THR A 98 -7.83 9.80 5.87
CA THR A 98 -7.29 10.31 7.14
C THR A 98 -6.99 11.80 7.05
N THR A 99 -7.30 12.53 8.11
CA THR A 99 -7.05 13.98 8.22
C THR A 99 -5.75 14.28 8.98
N VAL A 100 -5.10 13.26 9.53
CA VAL A 100 -3.81 13.38 10.21
C VAL A 100 -2.70 13.62 9.19
N GLY A 101 -1.86 14.63 9.46
CA GLY A 101 -0.70 14.96 8.62
C GLY A 101 -1.08 15.62 7.29
N ARG A 102 -0.16 16.48 6.80
CA ARG A 102 -0.30 17.06 5.46
C ARG A 102 0.07 16.04 4.40
N LYS A 103 -0.69 16.03 3.30
CA LYS A 103 -0.49 15.15 2.14
C LYS A 103 -0.32 16.03 0.88
N PRO A 104 0.84 16.68 0.67
CA PRO A 104 1.08 17.49 -0.52
C PRO A 104 1.32 16.64 -1.79
N TRP A 105 1.27 15.32 -1.68
CA TRP A 105 1.51 14.35 -2.74
C TRP A 105 0.25 13.60 -3.12
N SER A 106 0.18 13.12 -4.36
CA SER A 106 -0.83 12.11 -4.71
C SER A 106 -0.52 10.79 -4.01
N LEU A 107 -1.50 10.19 -3.32
CA LEU A 107 -1.35 8.89 -2.64
C LEU A 107 -2.13 7.81 -3.39
N THR A 108 -1.41 6.96 -4.10
CA THR A 108 -1.99 5.94 -5.00
C THR A 108 -1.29 4.58 -4.84
N PHE A 109 -1.60 3.63 -5.73
CA PHE A 109 -1.13 2.26 -5.66
C PHE A 109 -0.15 1.90 -6.79
N SER A 110 0.79 1.01 -6.47
CA SER A 110 1.61 0.26 -7.42
C SER A 110 1.56 -1.22 -7.04
N TYR A 111 0.40 -1.84 -7.30
CA TYR A 111 0.06 -3.18 -6.84
C TYR A 111 0.32 -4.26 -7.89
N GLY A 112 1.03 -5.32 -7.47
CA GLY A 112 1.14 -6.58 -8.20
C GLY A 112 0.07 -7.56 -7.73
N ARG A 113 0.41 -8.36 -6.71
CA ARG A 113 -0.50 -9.41 -6.18
C ARG A 113 -1.88 -8.88 -5.79
N ALA A 114 -1.97 -7.73 -5.12
CA ALA A 114 -3.25 -7.13 -4.70
C ALA A 114 -4.15 -6.67 -5.87
N LEU A 115 -3.65 -6.68 -7.10
CA LEU A 115 -4.40 -6.38 -8.32
C LEU A 115 -4.65 -7.62 -9.19
N GLN A 116 -3.82 -8.66 -9.05
CA GLN A 116 -3.75 -9.80 -9.98
C GLN A 116 -4.18 -11.14 -9.39
N ALA A 117 -4.25 -11.31 -8.06
CA ALA A 117 -4.48 -12.62 -7.46
C ALA A 117 -5.84 -13.22 -7.89
N SER A 118 -6.92 -12.46 -7.83
CA SER A 118 -8.23 -12.90 -8.32
C SER A 118 -8.25 -13.08 -9.83
N ALA A 119 -7.56 -12.21 -10.58
CA ALA A 119 -7.48 -12.30 -12.05
C ALA A 119 -6.81 -13.59 -12.51
N ILE A 120 -5.65 -13.92 -11.94
CA ILE A 120 -4.90 -15.16 -12.26
C ILE A 120 -5.73 -16.39 -11.87
N LYS A 121 -6.36 -16.37 -10.69
CA LYS A 121 -7.21 -17.47 -10.22
C LYS A 121 -8.45 -17.69 -11.09
N ALA A 122 -9.07 -16.62 -11.59
CA ALA A 122 -10.21 -16.71 -12.50
C ALA A 122 -9.81 -17.12 -13.91
N TRP A 123 -8.65 -16.64 -14.39
CA TRP A 123 -8.14 -16.97 -15.72
C TRP A 123 -7.84 -18.46 -15.88
N LYS A 124 -7.23 -19.10 -14.88
CA LYS A 124 -6.85 -20.54 -14.91
C LYS A 124 -6.04 -20.95 -16.16
N GLY A 125 -5.39 -19.99 -16.82
CA GLY A 125 -4.63 -20.20 -18.07
C GLY A 125 -5.45 -20.15 -19.36
N THR A 126 -6.79 -20.11 -19.30
CA THR A 126 -7.64 -20.22 -20.50
C THR A 126 -8.80 -19.23 -20.56
N ASP A 127 -9.43 -18.89 -19.43
CA ASP A 127 -10.61 -18.01 -19.39
C ASP A 127 -10.22 -16.52 -19.29
N VAL A 128 -9.77 -15.97 -20.43
CA VAL A 128 -9.31 -14.58 -20.51
C VAL A 128 -10.38 -13.59 -20.04
N LYS A 129 -11.65 -13.84 -20.36
CA LYS A 129 -12.77 -12.95 -19.99
C LYS A 129 -12.98 -12.93 -18.48
N ALA A 130 -12.95 -14.09 -17.82
CA ALA A 130 -13.06 -14.16 -16.36
C ALA A 130 -11.88 -13.45 -15.67
N GLY A 131 -10.65 -13.65 -16.16
CA GLY A 131 -9.46 -12.96 -15.65
C GLY A 131 -9.55 -11.44 -15.79
N GLN A 132 -9.95 -10.95 -16.96
CA GLN A 132 -10.14 -9.51 -17.21
C GLN A 132 -11.23 -8.90 -16.33
N ALA A 133 -12.34 -9.62 -16.10
CA ALA A 133 -13.42 -9.14 -15.25
C ALA A 133 -12.95 -8.92 -13.80
N GLU A 134 -12.20 -9.86 -13.23
CA GLU A 134 -11.61 -9.73 -11.89
C GLU A 134 -10.56 -8.61 -11.81
N LEU A 135 -9.71 -8.47 -12.83
CA LEU A 135 -8.76 -7.37 -12.91
C LEU A 135 -9.46 -6.01 -12.89
N MET A 136 -10.51 -5.84 -13.69
CA MET A 136 -11.26 -4.59 -13.76
C MET A 136 -11.97 -4.25 -12.46
N LYS A 137 -12.50 -5.25 -11.75
CA LYS A 137 -13.08 -5.09 -10.41
C LYS A 137 -12.05 -4.48 -9.44
N ARG A 138 -10.86 -5.08 -9.36
CA ARG A 138 -9.79 -4.61 -8.47
C ARG A 138 -9.17 -3.28 -8.91
N ALA A 139 -9.04 -3.03 -10.20
CA ALA A 139 -8.59 -1.73 -10.71
C ALA A 139 -9.56 -0.60 -10.32
N ARG A 140 -10.87 -0.82 -10.45
CA ARG A 140 -11.89 0.16 -10.02
C ARG A 140 -11.88 0.39 -8.52
N ALA A 141 -11.80 -0.68 -7.73
CA ALA A 141 -11.76 -0.58 -6.27
C ALA A 141 -10.56 0.25 -5.78
N ASN A 142 -9.36 -0.06 -6.28
CA ASN A 142 -8.14 0.69 -5.95
C ASN A 142 -8.19 2.14 -6.48
N GLY A 143 -8.80 2.38 -7.64
CA GLY A 143 -9.02 3.73 -8.16
C GLY A 143 -9.96 4.58 -7.29
N LEU A 144 -10.98 3.97 -6.68
CA LEU A 144 -11.84 4.63 -5.69
C LEU A 144 -11.11 4.85 -4.36
N ALA A 145 -10.30 3.88 -3.92
CA ALA A 145 -9.50 3.99 -2.70
C ALA A 145 -8.47 5.11 -2.78
N ALA A 146 -7.82 5.29 -3.94
CA ALA A 146 -6.92 6.42 -4.20
C ALA A 146 -7.60 7.80 -4.13
N GLN A 147 -8.94 7.83 -4.18
CA GLN A 147 -9.73 9.05 -3.99
C GLN A 147 -10.38 9.15 -2.60
N GLY A 148 -10.16 8.16 -1.72
CA GLY A 148 -10.86 8.07 -0.44
C GLY A 148 -12.37 7.84 -0.60
N LYS A 149 -12.79 7.14 -1.65
CA LYS A 149 -14.21 6.88 -1.99
C LYS A 149 -14.55 5.40 -2.02
N TYR A 150 -13.64 4.52 -1.61
CA TYR A 150 -13.94 3.11 -1.56
C TYR A 150 -14.81 2.79 -0.34
N ALA A 151 -15.73 1.84 -0.52
CA ALA A 151 -16.52 1.26 0.55
C ALA A 151 -16.01 -0.17 0.81
N ALA A 152 -15.52 -0.45 2.01
CA ALA A 152 -14.99 -1.76 2.35
C ALA A 152 -16.02 -2.87 2.09
N GLY A 153 -15.59 -3.97 1.48
CA GLY A 153 -16.45 -5.09 1.10
C GLY A 153 -17.32 -4.87 -0.14
N SER A 154 -17.32 -3.67 -0.74
CA SER A 154 -18.14 -3.36 -1.93
C SER A 154 -17.70 -4.08 -3.21
N CYS A 155 -16.52 -4.70 -3.20
CA CYS A 155 -16.04 -5.45 -4.34
C CYS A 155 -15.44 -6.78 -3.89
N SER A 156 -16.13 -7.86 -4.28
CA SER A 156 -15.68 -9.23 -4.11
C SER A 156 -14.65 -9.61 -5.17
N GLY A 157 -13.79 -10.56 -4.84
CA GLY A 157 -12.83 -11.14 -5.78
C GLY A 157 -12.62 -12.63 -5.49
N ALA A 158 -12.26 -13.40 -6.52
CA ALA A 158 -12.03 -14.85 -6.40
C ALA A 158 -10.99 -15.25 -5.34
N ALA A 159 -10.07 -14.34 -4.98
CA ALA A 159 -9.06 -14.48 -3.93
C ALA A 159 -9.02 -13.25 -3.00
N GLY A 160 -10.10 -12.46 -2.94
CA GLY A 160 -10.07 -11.10 -2.39
C GLY A 160 -9.66 -10.99 -0.91
N GLN A 161 -9.99 -12.00 -0.10
CA GLN A 161 -9.65 -12.06 1.34
C GLN A 161 -8.47 -12.99 1.65
N THR A 162 -7.91 -13.67 0.66
CA THR A 162 -6.78 -14.58 0.91
C THR A 162 -5.53 -13.74 1.12
N GLY A 163 -4.92 -13.86 2.31
CA GLY A 163 -3.63 -13.24 2.59
C GLY A 163 -2.59 -13.66 1.56
N LEU A 164 -1.89 -12.68 0.98
CA LEU A 164 -0.91 -12.91 -0.09
C LEU A 164 0.52 -13.00 0.45
N PHE A 165 0.67 -13.03 1.77
CA PHE A 165 1.95 -13.06 2.46
C PHE A 165 2.62 -14.43 2.31
N VAL A 166 3.91 -14.41 2.01
CA VAL A 166 4.78 -15.58 1.97
C VAL A 166 6.00 -15.27 2.82
N LYS A 167 6.18 -16.02 3.91
CA LYS A 167 7.26 -15.78 4.88
C LYS A 167 8.62 -15.85 4.18
N ASN A 168 9.51 -14.92 4.52
CA ASN A 168 10.87 -14.83 3.94
C ASN A 168 10.93 -14.64 2.41
N HIS A 169 9.83 -14.25 1.74
CA HIS A 169 9.81 -14.01 0.30
C HIS A 169 10.31 -15.21 -0.53
N GLN A 170 10.15 -16.45 -0.02
CA GLN A 170 10.49 -17.67 -0.77
C GLN A 170 9.40 -17.91 -1.82
N TYR A 171 9.68 -17.55 -3.06
CA TYR A 171 8.83 -17.80 -4.22
C TYR A 171 9.43 -18.91 -5.08
#